data_AF-K9VMW3-F1
#
_entry.id   AF-K9VMW3-F1
#
_cell.length_a   1.000
_cell.length_b   1.000
_cell.length_c   1.000
_cell.angle_alpha   90.00
_cell.angle_beta   90.00
_cell.angle_gamma   90.00
#
_symmetry.space_group_name_H-M   'P 1'
#
loop_
_entity.id
_entity.type
_entity.pdbx_description
1 polymer ?
#
loop_
_entity_poly.entity_id
_entity_poly.type
_entity_poly.pdbx_seq_one_letter_code
_entity_poly.pdbx_strand_id
1 'polypeptide(L)'
;MNIDNAMNTNKPTSNFFGNVGKVAIAMTLLAAGMAFTNPGRDKYLTYASGVLQTELESTVCKDSRVPKALSGITDTLIGSCKNLLTSQRNTIESLLDNTTQRQNLGVVSIYTTELGKKSYQTVGAFGNFVTLPPSSENAQK
;
A
#
# COMPACT_ATOMS: atom_id res chain seq x y z
N MET A 1 31.67 -58.32 42.24
CA MET A 1 30.49 -57.79 41.54
C MET A 1 30.52 -56.29 41.69
N ASN A 2 30.94 -55.56 40.65
CA ASN A 2 30.67 -54.14 40.47
C ASN A 2 30.68 -53.94 38.95
N ILE A 3 29.52 -53.60 38.42
CA ILE A 3 29.29 -53.41 36.99
C ILE A 3 29.62 -51.94 36.69
N ASP A 4 30.60 -51.73 35.82
CA ASP A 4 30.92 -50.44 35.26
C ASP A 4 29.71 -49.92 34.46
N ASN A 5 29.02 -48.91 34.97
CA ASN A 5 28.04 -48.18 34.17
C ASN A 5 28.79 -47.23 33.24
N ALA A 6 29.02 -47.69 32.01
CA ALA A 6 29.44 -46.84 30.91
C ALA A 6 28.40 -45.72 30.69
N MET A 7 28.81 -44.49 30.97
CA MET A 7 28.06 -43.29 30.62
C MET A 7 28.03 -43.16 29.09
N ASN A 8 26.92 -43.59 28.49
CA ASN A 8 26.61 -43.36 27.09
C ASN A 8 26.33 -41.87 26.87
N THR A 9 27.36 -41.13 26.44
CA THR A 9 27.22 -39.74 26.01
C THR A 9 26.73 -39.71 24.55
N ASN A 10 25.41 -39.66 24.36
CA ASN A 10 24.86 -39.24 23.08
C ASN A 10 25.24 -37.77 22.84
N LYS A 11 26.28 -37.55 22.04
CA LYS A 11 26.75 -36.24 21.59
C LYS A 11 25.64 -35.58 20.76
N PRO A 12 25.06 -34.44 21.17
CA PRO A 12 24.01 -33.80 20.39
C PRO A 12 24.59 -33.25 19.09
N THR A 13 23.86 -33.51 18.03
CA THR A 13 24.15 -33.25 16.61
C THR A 13 24.39 -31.76 16.34
N SER A 14 25.64 -31.32 16.48
CA SER A 14 26.08 -29.92 16.24
C SER A 14 25.78 -29.35 14.84
N ASN A 15 25.58 -30.20 13.83
CA ASN A 15 25.32 -29.76 12.45
C ASN A 15 23.87 -29.30 12.20
N PHE A 16 22.91 -29.79 13.00
CA PHE A 16 21.49 -29.43 12.84
C PHE A 16 21.24 -27.98 13.28
N PHE A 17 21.76 -27.59 14.45
CA PHE A 17 21.69 -26.22 14.95
C PHE A 17 22.51 -25.22 14.11
N GLY A 18 23.62 -25.66 13.49
CA GLY A 18 24.45 -24.80 12.64
C GLY A 18 23.73 -24.33 11.38
N ASN A 19 23.06 -25.23 10.65
CA ASN A 19 22.32 -24.86 9.44
C ASN A 19 20.98 -24.19 9.75
N VAL A 20 20.25 -24.65 10.77
CA VAL A 20 19.00 -24.00 11.20
C VAL A 20 19.27 -22.58 11.70
N GLY A 21 20.37 -22.36 12.42
CA GLY A 21 20.77 -21.02 12.87
C GLY A 21 21.08 -20.07 11.70
N LYS A 22 21.79 -20.54 10.67
CA LYS A 22 22.07 -19.74 9.46
C LYS A 22 20.78 -19.37 8.71
N VAL A 23 19.86 -20.33 8.55
CA VAL A 23 18.56 -20.09 7.90
C VAL A 23 17.71 -19.10 8.71
N ALA A 24 17.68 -19.24 10.03
CA ALA A 24 16.96 -18.33 10.91
C ALA A 24 17.51 -16.89 10.80
N ILE A 25 18.84 -16.72 10.86
CA ILE A 25 19.49 -15.41 10.71
C ILE A 25 19.17 -14.80 9.35
N ALA A 26 19.28 -15.57 8.26
CA ALA A 26 18.94 -15.09 6.92
C ALA A 26 17.47 -14.64 6.82
N MET A 27 16.53 -15.43 7.36
CA MET A 27 15.11 -15.07 7.39
C MET A 27 14.84 -13.83 8.23
N THR A 28 15.50 -13.65 9.37
CA THR A 28 15.37 -12.46 10.21
C THR A 28 15.87 -11.21 9.48
N LEU A 29 17.01 -11.28 8.81
CA LEU A 29 17.55 -10.17 8.02
C LEU A 29 16.61 -9.81 6.84
N LEU A 30 16.07 -10.81 6.16
CA LEU A 30 15.06 -10.61 5.12
C LEU A 30 13.81 -9.93 5.68
N ALA A 31 13.26 -10.44 6.79
CA ALA A 31 12.08 -9.87 7.44
C ALA A 31 12.31 -8.41 7.90
N ALA A 32 13.48 -8.12 8.45
CA ALA A 32 13.86 -6.77 8.86
C ALA A 32 13.99 -5.83 7.64
N GLY A 33 14.63 -6.29 6.56
CA GLY A 33 14.70 -5.54 5.31
C GLY A 33 13.32 -5.27 4.72
N MET A 34 12.45 -6.28 4.68
CA MET A 34 11.08 -6.16 4.20
C MET A 34 10.27 -5.17 5.04
N ALA A 35 10.38 -5.23 6.38
CA ALA A 35 9.72 -4.28 7.27
C ALA A 35 10.24 -2.84 7.08
N PHE A 36 11.54 -2.66 6.81
CA PHE A 36 12.12 -1.35 6.53
C PHE A 36 11.69 -0.79 5.16
N THR A 37 11.53 -1.66 4.16
CA THR A 37 11.02 -1.29 2.82
C THR A 37 9.50 -1.17 2.75
N ASN A 38 8.77 -1.53 3.82
CA ASN A 38 7.32 -1.39 3.87
C ASN A 38 6.97 0.11 3.76
N PRO A 39 6.26 0.51 2.69
CA PRO A 39 6.19 1.92 2.34
C PRO A 39 5.42 2.72 3.39
N GLY A 40 5.94 3.90 3.70
CA GLY A 40 5.37 4.83 4.67
C GLY A 40 4.13 5.56 4.15
N ARG A 41 3.54 6.36 5.05
CA ARG A 41 2.33 7.15 4.77
C ARG A 41 2.58 8.22 3.69
N ASP A 42 3.74 8.86 3.69
CA ASP A 42 4.16 9.84 2.67
C ASP A 42 4.15 9.25 1.25
N LYS A 43 4.70 8.04 1.10
CA LYS A 43 4.70 7.31 -0.16
C LYS A 43 3.29 6.90 -0.58
N TYR A 44 2.47 6.51 0.39
CA TYR A 44 1.07 6.21 0.12
C TYR A 44 0.31 7.43 -0.39
N LEU A 45 0.45 8.59 0.25
CA LEU A 45 -0.25 9.81 -0.17
C LEU A 45 0.14 10.23 -1.59
N THR A 46 1.43 10.12 -1.94
CA THR A 46 1.90 10.39 -3.30
C THR A 46 1.28 9.43 -4.32
N TYR A 47 1.20 8.14 -3.99
CA TYR A 47 0.58 7.13 -4.85
C TYR A 47 -0.94 7.36 -4.99
N ALA A 48 -1.63 7.49 -3.87
CA ALA A 48 -3.08 7.61 -3.81
C ALA A 48 -3.59 8.91 -4.44
N SER A 49 -2.83 10.02 -4.31
CA SER A 49 -3.16 11.28 -4.99
C SER A 49 -3.09 11.15 -6.50
N GLY A 50 -2.10 10.41 -7.03
CA GLY A 50 -2.00 10.11 -8.46
C GLY A 50 -3.13 9.22 -8.97
N VAL A 51 -3.50 8.18 -8.22
CA VAL A 51 -4.64 7.30 -8.56
C VAL A 51 -5.94 8.10 -8.58
N LEU A 52 -6.20 8.89 -7.53
CA LEU A 52 -7.42 9.69 -7.43
C LEU A 52 -7.48 10.78 -8.49
N GLN A 53 -6.35 11.43 -8.79
CA GLN A 53 -6.26 12.41 -9.88
C GLN A 53 -6.64 11.75 -11.22
N THR A 54 -6.08 10.57 -11.52
CA THR A 54 -6.36 9.84 -12.77
C THR A 54 -7.84 9.47 -12.88
N GLU A 55 -8.42 8.99 -11.79
CA GLU A 55 -9.86 8.67 -11.71
C GLU A 55 -10.72 9.92 -11.95
N LEU A 56 -10.38 11.05 -11.32
CA LEU A 56 -11.06 12.32 -11.52
C LEU A 56 -10.93 12.79 -12.97
N GLU A 57 -9.73 12.77 -13.56
CA GLU A 57 -9.51 13.16 -14.95
C GLU A 57 -10.41 12.36 -15.92
N SER A 58 -10.46 11.04 -15.76
CA SER A 58 -11.30 10.16 -16.60
C SER A 58 -12.81 10.42 -16.42
N THR A 59 -13.22 10.91 -15.25
CA THR A 59 -14.63 11.10 -14.89
C THR A 59 -15.13 12.51 -15.22
N VAL A 60 -14.35 13.55 -14.87
CA VAL A 60 -14.76 14.95 -14.94
C VAL A 60 -14.15 15.71 -16.12
N CYS A 61 -12.95 15.35 -16.58
CA CYS A 61 -12.26 16.03 -17.68
C CYS A 61 -12.47 15.28 -19.01
N LYS A 62 -13.73 15.11 -19.42
CA LYS A 62 -14.11 14.40 -20.66
C LYS A 62 -15.06 15.22 -21.51
N ASP A 63 -15.05 14.98 -22.83
CA ASP A 63 -15.84 15.73 -23.82
C ASP A 63 -17.34 15.81 -23.46
N SER A 64 -17.90 14.70 -22.96
CA SER A 64 -19.31 14.62 -22.56
C SER A 64 -19.70 15.56 -21.40
N ARG A 65 -18.72 16.15 -20.71
CA ARG A 65 -18.92 17.14 -19.64
C ARG A 65 -18.77 18.57 -20.14
N VAL A 66 -18.31 18.78 -21.38
CA VAL A 66 -18.17 20.10 -21.98
C VAL A 66 -19.53 20.55 -22.56
N PRO A 67 -20.04 21.73 -22.20
CA PRO A 67 -21.27 22.26 -22.78
C PRO A 67 -21.19 22.39 -24.29
N LYS A 68 -22.25 22.01 -25.02
CA LYS A 68 -22.29 22.09 -26.50
C LYS A 68 -21.98 23.49 -27.04
N ALA A 69 -22.34 24.54 -26.30
CA ALA A 69 -22.04 25.93 -26.66
C ALA A 69 -20.54 26.25 -26.71
N LEU A 70 -19.71 25.42 -26.09
CA LEU A 70 -18.25 25.59 -25.98
C LEU A 70 -17.49 24.53 -26.79
N SER A 71 -18.17 23.84 -27.71
CA SER A 71 -17.59 22.74 -28.50
C SER A 71 -16.33 23.15 -29.29
N GLY A 72 -16.27 24.40 -29.74
CA GLY A 72 -15.10 24.95 -30.45
C GLY A 72 -13.83 25.13 -29.61
N ILE A 73 -13.92 24.97 -28.28
CA ILE A 73 -12.78 25.09 -27.36
C ILE A 73 -12.64 23.87 -26.42
N THR A 74 -13.24 22.74 -26.78
CA THR A 74 -13.32 21.52 -25.97
C THR A 74 -11.94 21.06 -25.47
N ASP A 75 -10.96 20.95 -26.37
CA ASP A 75 -9.61 20.49 -26.03
C ASP A 75 -8.93 21.41 -25.01
N THR A 76 -9.12 22.73 -25.16
CA THR A 76 -8.59 23.73 -24.22
C THR A 76 -9.21 23.60 -22.84
N LEU A 77 -10.52 23.35 -22.77
CA LEU A 77 -11.22 23.13 -21.50
C LEU A 77 -10.76 21.84 -20.81
N ILE A 78 -10.58 20.76 -21.57
CA ILE A 78 -10.09 19.49 -21.04
C ILE A 78 -8.64 19.63 -20.57
N GLY A 79 -7.78 20.29 -21.34
CA GLY A 79 -6.41 20.59 -20.93
C GLY A 79 -6.36 21.43 -19.66
N SER A 80 -7.22 22.46 -19.56
CA SER A 80 -7.32 23.30 -18.36
C SER A 80 -7.83 22.51 -17.14
N CYS A 81 -8.79 21.60 -17.33
CA CYS A 81 -9.30 20.71 -16.29
C CYS A 81 -8.19 19.80 -15.74
N LYS A 82 -7.42 19.15 -16.61
CA LYS A 82 -6.28 18.30 -16.23
C LYS A 82 -5.18 19.09 -15.51
N ASN A 83 -4.85 20.28 -16.02
CA ASN A 83 -3.87 21.15 -15.38
C ASN A 83 -4.32 21.62 -13.99
N LEU A 84 -5.60 21.92 -13.82
CA LEU A 84 -6.15 22.28 -12.52
C LEU A 84 -6.06 21.12 -11.53
N LEU A 85 -6.46 19.91 -11.93
CA LEU A 85 -6.34 18.71 -11.08
C LEU A 85 -4.88 18.43 -10.70
N THR A 86 -3.96 18.58 -11.65
CA THR A 86 -2.51 18.45 -11.41
C THR A 86 -2.01 19.51 -10.44
N SER A 87 -2.43 20.76 -10.58
CA SER A 87 -2.01 21.88 -9.71
C SER A 87 -2.56 21.73 -8.29
N GLN A 88 -3.72 21.09 -8.14
CA GLN A 88 -4.38 20.83 -6.86
C GLN A 88 -3.90 19.54 -6.18
N ARG A 89 -2.84 18.89 -6.69
CA ARG A 89 -2.32 17.63 -6.14
C ARG A 89 -2.05 17.70 -4.63
N ASN A 90 -1.48 18.79 -4.14
CA ASN A 90 -1.23 18.97 -2.70
C ASN A 90 -2.53 19.00 -1.87
N THR A 91 -3.61 19.59 -2.41
CA THR A 91 -4.92 19.59 -1.78
C THR A 91 -5.52 18.19 -1.77
N ILE A 92 -5.34 17.43 -2.85
CA ILE A 92 -5.76 16.01 -2.92
C ILE A 92 -4.99 15.18 -1.89
N GLU A 93 -3.67 15.38 -1.77
CA GLU A 93 -2.84 14.71 -0.76
C GLU A 93 -3.29 15.04 0.67
N SER A 94 -3.58 16.31 0.94
CA SER A 94 -4.10 16.74 2.25
C SER A 94 -5.47 16.12 2.56
N LEU A 95 -6.37 16.04 1.58
CA LEU A 95 -7.66 15.35 1.76
C LEU A 95 -7.44 13.88 2.09
N LEU A 96 -6.61 13.19 1.30
CA LEU A 96 -6.29 11.78 1.51
C LEU A 96 -5.63 11.58 2.87
N ASP A 97 -4.76 12.49 3.31
CA ASP A 97 -4.12 12.40 4.61
C ASP A 97 -5.16 12.47 5.73
N ASN A 98 -6.10 13.41 5.65
CA ASN A 98 -7.14 13.54 6.67
C ASN A 98 -8.13 12.38 6.68
N THR A 99 -8.36 11.71 5.55
CA THR A 99 -9.34 10.62 5.44
C THR A 99 -8.71 9.22 5.39
N THR A 100 -7.40 9.10 5.61
CA THR A 100 -6.71 7.81 5.60
C THR A 100 -6.30 7.37 6.99
N GLN A 101 -6.65 6.13 7.32
CA GLN A 101 -6.08 5.39 8.44
C GLN A 101 -5.05 4.37 7.94
N ARG A 102 -3.89 4.30 8.59
CA ARG A 102 -2.85 3.30 8.30
C ARG A 102 -2.77 2.27 9.43
N GLN A 103 -2.77 1.00 9.05
CA GLN A 103 -2.49 -0.14 9.93
C GLN A 103 -1.19 -0.80 9.48
N ASN A 104 -0.13 -0.70 10.28
CA ASN A 104 1.16 -1.30 9.98
C ASN A 104 1.28 -2.69 10.66
N LEU A 105 1.45 -3.74 9.86
CA LEU A 105 1.57 -5.13 10.30
C LEU A 105 3.02 -5.65 10.19
N GLY A 106 4.01 -4.75 10.11
CA GLY A 106 5.43 -5.07 9.98
C GLY A 106 5.85 -5.13 8.51
N VAL A 107 5.62 -6.26 7.84
CA VAL A 107 6.00 -6.48 6.43
C VAL A 107 4.97 -5.94 5.43
N VAL A 108 3.75 -5.67 5.89
CA VAL A 108 2.63 -5.14 5.11
C VAL A 108 2.02 -3.96 5.86
N SER A 109 1.48 -2.99 5.14
CA SER A 109 0.62 -1.93 5.65
C SER A 109 -0.73 -1.98 4.95
N ILE A 110 -1.82 -1.75 5.67
CA ILE A 110 -3.16 -1.55 5.11
C ILE A 110 -3.52 -0.08 5.29
N TYR A 111 -3.96 0.55 4.20
CA TYR A 111 -4.43 1.92 4.16
C TYR A 111 -5.91 1.91 3.83
N THR A 112 -6.72 2.44 4.74
CA THR A 112 -8.16 2.60 4.53
C THR A 112 -8.43 4.09 4.34
N THR A 113 -8.92 4.47 3.16
CA THR A 113 -9.25 5.85 2.81
C THR A 113 -10.75 5.99 2.59
N GLU A 114 -11.36 6.90 3.33
CA GLU A 114 -12.79 7.20 3.20
C GLU A 114 -13.00 8.44 2.32
N LEU A 115 -13.78 8.29 1.25
CA LEU A 115 -14.11 9.40 0.34
C LEU A 115 -15.62 9.41 0.11
N GLY A 116 -16.31 10.28 0.86
CA GLY A 116 -17.77 10.34 0.85
C GLY A 116 -18.37 9.03 1.35
N LYS A 117 -19.12 8.32 0.49
CA LYS A 117 -19.77 7.03 0.81
C LYS A 117 -18.99 5.79 0.33
N LYS A 118 -17.74 5.99 -0.11
CA LYS A 118 -16.87 4.94 -0.63
C LYS A 118 -15.69 4.76 0.31
N SER A 119 -15.38 3.51 0.63
CA SER A 119 -14.17 3.12 1.36
C SER A 119 -13.22 2.41 0.41
N TYR A 120 -12.00 2.92 0.30
CA TYR A 120 -10.93 2.34 -0.50
C TYR A 120 -9.93 1.67 0.43
N GLN A 121 -9.57 0.42 0.14
CA GLN A 121 -8.49 -0.27 0.82
C GLN A 121 -7.30 -0.39 -0.12
N THR A 122 -6.12 0.01 0.36
CA THR A 122 -4.86 -0.17 -0.34
C THR A 122 -3.91 -0.99 0.51
N VAL A 123 -3.34 -2.03 -0.08
CA VAL A 123 -2.30 -2.84 0.54
C VAL A 123 -0.95 -2.31 0.08
N GLY A 124 -0.11 -1.91 1.03
CA GLY A 124 1.28 -1.54 0.82
C GLY A 124 2.21 -2.66 1.28
N ALA A 125 3.09 -3.16 0.41
CA ALA A 125 4.06 -4.19 0.75
C ALA A 125 5.27 -4.10 -0.17
N PHE A 126 6.48 -4.32 0.36
CA PHE A 126 7.72 -4.39 -0.43
C PHE A 126 7.90 -3.18 -1.39
N GLY A 127 7.63 -1.96 -0.90
CA GLY A 127 7.71 -0.72 -1.69
C GLY A 127 6.60 -0.52 -2.74
N ASN A 128 5.61 -1.41 -2.82
CA ASN A 128 4.52 -1.36 -3.80
C ASN A 128 3.17 -1.11 -3.13
N PHE A 129 2.20 -0.63 -3.91
CA PHE A 129 0.83 -0.40 -3.49
C PHE A 129 -0.15 -1.05 -4.47
N VAL A 130 -1.23 -1.63 -3.93
CA VAL A 130 -2.36 -2.15 -4.72
C VAL A 130 -3.65 -1.69 -4.06
N THR A 131 -4.44 -0.90 -4.80
CA THR A 131 -5.75 -0.42 -4.35
C THR A 131 -6.85 -1.37 -4.81
N LEU A 132 -7.69 -1.80 -3.89
CA LEU A 132 -8.84 -2.65 -4.15
C LEU A 132 -10.04 -1.79 -4.62
N PRO A 133 -10.99 -2.40 -5.36
CA PRO A 133 -12.24 -1.73 -5.70
C PRO A 133 -12.94 -1.18 -4.44
N PRO A 134 -13.53 0.02 -4.51
CA PRO A 134 -14.17 0.62 -3.34
C PRO A 134 -15.35 -0.22 -2.87
N SER A 135 -15.42 -0.45 -1.56
CA SER A 135 -16.62 -0.96 -0.93
C SER A 135 -17.58 0.20 -0.65
N SER A 136 -18.86 0.02 -0.96
CA SER A 136 -19.91 0.95 -0.56
C SER A 136 -20.42 0.60 0.83
N GLU A 137 -20.54 1.60 1.70
CA GLU A 137 -21.04 1.47 3.08
C GLU A 137 -22.44 0.82 3.21
N ASN A 138 -23.16 0.62 2.10
CA ASN A 138 -24.49 0.00 2.05
C ASN A 138 -24.51 -1.50 1.69
N ALA A 139 -23.39 -2.21 1.70
CA ALA A 139 -23.37 -3.66 1.42
C ALA A 139 -23.80 -4.55 2.60
N GLN A 140 -24.17 -3.95 3.75
CA GLN A 140 -24.74 -4.66 4.89
C GLN A 140 -25.91 -3.86 5.48
N LYS A 141 -27.11 -4.10 4.94
CA LYS A 141 -28.36 -3.84 5.65
C LYS A 141 -29.25 -5.05 5.51
#